data_AF-A0A8H5EVW8-F1
#
_entry.id   AF-A0A8H5EVW8-F1
#
_cell.length_a   1.000
_cell.length_b   1.000
_cell.length_c   1.000
_cell.angle_alpha   90.00
_cell.angle_beta   90.00
_cell.angle_gamma   90.00
#
_symmetry.space_group_name_H-M   'P 1'
#
loop_
_entity.id
_entity.type
_entity.pdbx_description
1 polymer ?
#
loop_
_entity_poly.entity_id
_entity_poly.type
_entity_poly.pdbx_seq_one_letter_code
_entity_poly.pdbx_strand_id
1 'polypeptide(L)'
;MPCSASCTRSAERDVPVPPHPEHQDQQREVFESDNMLVVPTGITDDLPTQSRHNSRDVRLVYNALAAVVLGPLPVSDWDGNDYYYMEMLARDLENDSMPLSELVWHPETGWGRKKAFATEAVCAYMADEWRRVEAGDDEDAKAAVASDHALLRTIFRLHDRENPFAVFDEA
;
A
#
# COMPACT_ATOMS: atom_id res chain seq x y z
N MET A 1 -23.35 44.42 38.27
CA MET A 1 -22.95 43.91 39.60
C MET A 1 -22.98 42.39 39.56
N PRO A 2 -22.15 41.66 40.30
CA PRO A 2 -20.69 41.66 40.28
C PRO A 2 -20.14 40.21 40.20
N CYS A 3 -18.83 40.03 40.05
CA CYS A 3 -18.14 38.96 40.77
C CYS A 3 -16.66 39.32 40.93
N SER A 4 -16.20 39.20 42.17
CA SER A 4 -14.99 39.74 42.73
C SER A 4 -13.88 38.69 42.83
N ALA A 5 -12.64 39.16 42.62
CA ALA A 5 -11.43 39.00 43.44
C ALA A 5 -10.88 37.63 43.88
N SER A 6 -9.53 37.65 43.96
CA SER A 6 -8.61 36.90 44.85
C SER A 6 -8.01 35.61 44.25
N CYS A 7 -6.77 35.19 44.50
CA CYS A 7 -5.50 35.70 45.06
C CYS A 7 -4.53 34.49 45.00
N THR A 8 -3.22 34.70 44.77
CA THR A 8 -2.06 33.94 45.35
C THR A 8 -1.96 32.41 45.12
N ARG A 9 -0.86 31.68 45.27
CA ARG A 9 0.61 31.81 45.40
C ARG A 9 1.09 30.34 45.54
N SER A 10 2.29 30.05 45.01
CA SER A 10 3.23 28.95 45.31
C SER A 10 2.74 27.65 45.98
N ALA A 11 3.09 26.52 45.37
CA ALA A 11 3.26 25.24 46.07
C ALA A 11 4.74 24.83 46.03
N GLU A 12 5.32 24.70 47.23
CA GLU A 12 6.62 24.13 47.58
C GLU A 12 6.55 22.58 47.48
N ARG A 13 7.51 21.92 46.82
CA ARG A 13 8.57 21.04 47.38
C ARG A 13 8.18 20.10 48.54
N ASP A 14 8.34 18.78 48.32
CA ASP A 14 8.99 17.80 49.24
C ASP A 14 9.22 16.43 48.50
N VAL A 15 10.41 16.04 47.99
CA VAL A 15 11.54 15.16 48.49
C VAL A 15 11.22 13.64 48.74
N PRO A 16 12.18 12.67 48.89
CA PRO A 16 13.00 11.89 47.90
C PRO A 16 12.91 10.32 47.99
N VAL A 17 13.68 9.59 47.14
CA VAL A 17 14.70 8.50 47.43
C VAL A 17 14.74 7.34 46.36
N PRO A 18 15.93 6.73 46.05
CA PRO A 18 16.34 6.09 44.77
C PRO A 18 16.38 4.53 44.81
N PRO A 19 16.95 3.77 43.82
CA PRO A 19 18.41 3.58 43.61
C PRO A 19 18.91 3.38 42.14
N HIS A 20 20.24 3.40 41.95
CA HIS A 20 21.10 3.06 40.76
C HIS A 20 20.96 1.59 40.26
N PRO A 21 21.69 1.08 39.22
CA PRO A 21 22.51 1.64 38.11
C PRO A 21 22.04 1.11 36.71
N GLU A 22 22.58 1.48 35.54
CA GLU A 22 23.61 0.72 34.81
C GLU A 22 23.89 1.33 33.40
N HIS A 23 25.18 1.48 33.09
CA HIS A 23 25.88 1.42 31.79
C HIS A 23 25.28 2.12 30.53
N GLN A 24 25.84 3.28 30.18
CA GLN A 24 26.04 3.70 28.79
C GLN A 24 27.48 4.14 28.59
N ASP A 25 28.31 3.19 28.13
CA ASP A 25 29.57 3.48 27.48
C ASP A 25 29.26 3.96 26.05
N GLN A 26 29.59 5.22 25.80
CA GLN A 26 29.49 5.87 24.51
C GLN A 26 30.79 6.63 24.33
N GLN A 27 31.63 6.19 23.38
CA GLN A 27 32.78 6.87 22.75
C GLN A 27 33.57 5.78 21.98
N ARG A 28 34.13 5.96 20.78
CA ARG A 28 34.30 7.12 19.92
C ARG A 28 34.88 6.63 18.58
N GLU A 29 34.39 7.21 17.48
CA GLU A 29 35.13 7.68 16.29
C GLU A 29 36.34 6.89 15.76
N VAL A 30 36.25 6.45 14.50
CA VAL A 30 37.25 6.81 13.48
C VAL A 30 36.50 7.21 12.19
N PHE A 31 36.51 8.51 11.91
CA PHE A 31 36.19 9.14 10.64
C PHE A 31 37.48 9.28 9.85
N GLU A 32 37.39 9.16 8.51
CA GLU A 32 38.32 9.54 7.43
C GLU A 32 38.38 8.39 6.40
N SER A 33 38.15 8.56 5.09
CA SER A 33 38.10 9.72 4.21
C SER A 33 37.28 9.33 2.98
N ASP A 34 36.47 10.25 2.43
CA ASP A 34 36.78 10.89 1.15
C ASP A 34 35.56 11.68 0.64
N ASN A 35 35.87 12.92 0.28
CA ASN A 35 35.01 13.88 -0.37
C ASN A 35 34.64 13.37 -1.77
N MET A 36 33.53 12.63 -1.87
CA MET A 36 32.85 12.46 -3.13
C MET A 36 31.56 13.28 -3.07
N LEU A 37 31.53 14.33 -3.90
CA LEU A 37 30.37 15.15 -4.20
C LEU A 37 29.16 14.23 -4.46
N VAL A 38 28.31 14.04 -3.45
CA VAL A 38 27.00 13.43 -3.67
C VAL A 38 26.14 14.52 -4.28
N VAL A 39 26.15 14.54 -5.60
CA VAL A 39 25.06 15.13 -6.39
C VAL A 39 23.76 14.59 -5.77
N PRO A 40 22.79 15.43 -5.37
CA PRO A 40 21.49 14.90 -4.95
C PRO A 40 20.79 14.40 -6.21
N THR A 41 21.16 13.21 -6.68
CA THR A 41 20.35 12.41 -7.57
C THR A 41 19.08 12.09 -6.79
N GLY A 42 17.95 12.53 -7.35
CA GLY A 42 16.65 12.45 -6.72
C GLY A 42 16.36 11.07 -6.17
N ILE A 43 15.57 11.07 -5.10
CA ILE A 43 14.85 9.92 -4.59
C ILE A 43 14.12 9.28 -5.78
N THR A 44 14.70 8.25 -6.41
CA THR A 44 13.90 7.26 -7.12
C THR A 44 13.32 6.40 -6.03
N ASP A 45 12.14 6.81 -5.55
CA ASP A 45 11.33 6.09 -4.57
C ASP A 45 10.86 4.81 -5.26
N ASP A 46 11.69 3.77 -5.22
CA ASP A 46 11.34 2.46 -5.79
C ASP A 46 10.02 2.00 -5.16
N LEU A 47 9.03 1.67 -6.00
CA LEU A 47 7.72 1.20 -5.56
C LEU A 47 7.93 -0.06 -4.67
N PRO A 48 7.57 -0.05 -3.37
CA PRO A 48 7.79 -1.21 -2.52
C PRO A 48 6.97 -2.41 -3.01
N THR A 49 7.53 -3.61 -2.92
CA THR A 49 6.84 -4.85 -3.37
C THR A 49 5.60 -5.18 -2.52
N GLN A 50 5.53 -4.68 -1.29
CA GLN A 50 4.42 -4.90 -0.38
C GLN A 50 3.98 -3.59 0.29
N SER A 51 2.67 -3.41 0.39
CA SER A 51 2.06 -2.28 1.08
C SER A 51 2.21 -2.40 2.60
N ARG A 52 2.46 -1.26 3.25
CA ARG A 52 2.47 -1.12 4.72
C ARG A 52 1.17 -0.50 5.24
N HIS A 53 0.17 -0.33 4.37
CA HIS A 53 -1.09 0.32 4.71
C HIS A 53 -1.86 -0.44 5.80
N ASN A 54 -2.58 0.30 6.64
CA ASN A 54 -3.37 -0.28 7.74
C ASN A 54 -4.63 -1.04 7.28
N SER A 55 -5.03 -0.87 6.02
CA SER A 55 -6.27 -1.42 5.47
C SER A 55 -5.91 -2.67 4.67
N ARG A 56 -6.57 -3.80 4.97
CA ARG A 56 -6.34 -5.05 4.25
C ARG A 56 -6.63 -4.87 2.76
N ASP A 57 -7.71 -4.20 2.43
CA ASP A 57 -8.17 -4.04 1.04
C ASP A 57 -7.16 -3.20 0.24
N VAL A 58 -6.71 -2.09 0.82
CA VAL A 58 -5.70 -1.24 0.18
C VAL A 58 -4.39 -1.99 -0.02
N ARG A 59 -3.94 -2.74 0.99
CA ARG A 59 -2.72 -3.57 0.86
C ARG A 59 -2.84 -4.58 -0.27
N LEU A 60 -3.98 -5.27 -0.35
CA LEU A 60 -4.17 -6.32 -1.35
C LEU A 60 -4.19 -5.73 -2.77
N VAL A 61 -4.92 -4.62 -2.96
CA VAL A 61 -4.96 -3.92 -4.25
C VAL A 61 -3.58 -3.38 -4.61
N TYR A 62 -2.90 -2.71 -3.68
CA TYR A 62 -1.54 -2.23 -3.90
C TYR A 62 -0.60 -3.36 -4.32
N ASN A 63 -0.61 -4.49 -3.60
CA ASN A 63 0.26 -5.62 -3.90
C ASN A 63 -0.01 -6.18 -5.30
N ALA A 64 -1.27 -6.26 -5.71
CA ALA A 64 -1.65 -6.67 -7.06
C ALA A 64 -1.09 -5.69 -8.12
N LEU A 65 -1.21 -4.38 -7.89
CA LEU A 65 -0.67 -3.37 -8.82
C LEU A 65 0.87 -3.40 -8.87
N ALA A 66 1.52 -3.49 -7.71
CA ALA A 66 2.97 -3.56 -7.60
C ALA A 66 3.52 -4.82 -8.29
N ALA A 67 2.84 -5.96 -8.18
CA ALA A 67 3.21 -7.18 -8.88
C ALA A 67 3.15 -7.04 -10.40
N VAL A 68 2.18 -6.29 -10.93
CA VAL A 68 2.06 -6.02 -12.37
C VAL A 68 3.19 -5.11 -12.86
N VAL A 69 3.52 -4.08 -12.10
CA VAL A 69 4.56 -3.10 -12.48
C VAL A 69 5.97 -3.66 -12.31
N LEU A 70 6.27 -4.29 -11.17
CA LEU A 70 7.61 -4.79 -10.83
C LEU A 70 7.90 -6.15 -11.47
N GLY A 71 6.86 -6.96 -11.69
CA GLY A 71 6.96 -8.31 -12.27
C GLY A 71 6.73 -8.37 -13.77
N PRO A 72 6.93 -7.25 -14.51
CA PRO A 72 6.17 -6.81 -15.68
C PRO A 72 5.24 -7.88 -16.24
N LEU A 73 4.08 -8.02 -15.60
CA LEU A 73 3.06 -8.95 -16.08
C LEU A 73 2.53 -8.43 -17.41
N PRO A 74 2.62 -9.21 -18.50
CA PRO A 74 2.17 -8.73 -19.80
C PRO A 74 0.66 -8.58 -19.77
N VAL A 75 0.20 -7.33 -19.85
CA VAL A 75 -1.20 -6.97 -20.06
C VAL A 75 -1.37 -6.65 -21.53
N SER A 76 -2.44 -7.13 -22.16
CA SER A 76 -2.67 -6.91 -23.59
C SER A 76 -2.73 -5.42 -23.88
N ASP A 77 -2.10 -5.01 -24.98
CA ASP A 77 -2.15 -3.64 -25.50
C ASP A 77 -1.55 -2.55 -24.58
N TRP A 78 -0.89 -2.92 -23.49
CA TRP A 78 -0.19 -1.98 -22.61
C TRP A 78 1.23 -1.70 -23.09
N ASP A 79 1.58 -0.42 -23.08
CA ASP A 79 2.94 0.03 -23.35
C ASP A 79 3.68 0.49 -22.06
N GLY A 80 4.93 0.91 -22.19
CA GLY A 80 5.72 1.36 -21.03
C GLY A 80 5.13 2.58 -20.31
N ASN A 81 4.36 3.43 -21.00
CA ASN A 81 3.69 4.55 -20.38
C ASN A 81 2.46 4.10 -19.57
N ASP A 82 1.79 3.03 -19.99
CA ASP A 82 0.71 2.41 -19.22
C ASP A 82 1.21 1.78 -17.92
N TYR A 83 2.35 1.07 -17.95
CA TYR A 83 2.99 0.55 -16.73
C TYR A 83 3.45 1.69 -15.80
N TYR A 84 3.98 2.79 -16.35
CA TYR A 84 4.33 3.98 -15.56
C TYR A 84 3.10 4.64 -14.92
N TYR A 85 1.99 4.71 -15.65
CA TYR A 85 0.74 5.22 -15.11
C TYR A 85 0.22 4.33 -13.96
N MET A 86 0.36 3.01 -14.08
CA MET A 86 0.03 2.09 -12.98
C MET A 86 0.93 2.23 -11.77
N GLU A 87 2.23 2.45 -11.98
CA GLU A 87 3.17 2.74 -10.90
C GLU A 87 2.74 3.98 -10.12
N MET A 88 2.34 5.04 -10.82
CA MET A 88 1.79 6.24 -10.18
C MET A 88 0.54 5.94 -9.36
N LEU A 89 -0.43 5.19 -9.92
CA LEU A 89 -1.66 4.85 -9.20
C LEU A 89 -1.39 4.01 -7.95
N ALA A 90 -0.42 3.08 -8.00
CA ALA A 90 -0.01 2.30 -6.84
C ALA A 90 0.62 3.18 -5.76
N ARG A 91 1.50 4.12 -6.12
CA ARG A 91 2.10 5.09 -5.17
C ARG A 91 1.04 5.98 -4.52
N ASP A 92 0.12 6.52 -5.31
CA ASP A 92 -0.94 7.40 -4.81
C ASP A 92 -1.86 6.67 -3.83
N LEU A 93 -2.10 5.38 -4.07
CA LEU A 93 -2.87 4.51 -3.20
C LEU A 93 -2.13 4.19 -1.88
N GLU A 94 -0.82 3.92 -1.92
CA GLU A 94 -0.02 3.63 -0.72
C GLU A 94 0.13 4.86 0.18
N ASN A 95 0.26 6.05 -0.41
CA ASN A 95 0.48 7.30 0.30
C ASN A 95 -0.82 7.98 0.76
N ASP A 96 -1.97 7.28 0.75
CA ASP A 96 -3.30 7.83 1.09
C ASP A 96 -3.69 9.07 0.25
N SER A 97 -2.99 9.31 -0.86
CA SER A 97 -3.20 10.48 -1.72
C SER A 97 -4.38 10.29 -2.67
N MET A 98 -4.80 9.04 -2.87
CA MET A 98 -5.98 8.65 -3.61
C MET A 98 -6.73 7.55 -2.87
N PRO A 99 -8.04 7.70 -2.61
CA PRO A 99 -8.83 6.66 -1.96
C PRO A 99 -9.07 5.49 -2.92
N LEU A 100 -9.19 4.28 -2.37
CA LEU A 100 -9.47 3.06 -3.15
C LEU A 100 -10.75 3.17 -3.99
N SER A 101 -11.75 3.94 -3.55
CA SER A 101 -12.99 4.19 -4.29
C SER A 101 -12.79 4.88 -5.65
N GLU A 102 -11.66 5.55 -5.88
CA GLU A 102 -11.33 6.11 -7.19
C GLU A 102 -10.85 5.06 -8.20
N LEU A 103 -10.33 3.92 -7.72
CA LEU A 103 -9.86 2.81 -8.55
C LEU A 103 -10.93 1.74 -8.76
N VAL A 104 -11.93 1.69 -7.89
CA VAL A 104 -13.00 0.70 -7.93
C VAL A 104 -14.18 1.22 -8.76
N TRP A 105 -14.73 0.35 -9.60
CA TRP A 105 -15.95 0.67 -10.34
C TRP A 105 -17.18 0.71 -9.43
N HIS A 106 -18.07 1.67 -9.72
CA HIS A 106 -19.39 1.79 -9.12
C HIS A 106 -20.38 2.26 -10.19
N PRO A 107 -21.63 1.76 -10.19
CA PRO A 107 -22.62 2.13 -11.20
C PRO A 107 -22.91 3.65 -11.20
N GLU A 108 -22.91 4.27 -10.02
CA GLU A 108 -23.15 5.71 -9.87
C GLU A 108 -22.04 6.59 -10.45
N THR A 109 -20.80 6.08 -10.48
CA THR A 109 -19.62 6.85 -10.90
C THR A 109 -19.08 6.40 -12.26
N GLY A 110 -19.65 5.33 -12.82
CA GLY A 110 -19.30 4.79 -14.12
C GLY A 110 -17.82 4.40 -14.28
N TRP A 111 -17.42 4.25 -15.55
CA TRP A 111 -16.04 3.98 -15.94
C TRP A 111 -15.24 5.25 -16.15
N GLY A 112 -14.04 5.23 -15.61
CA GLY A 112 -12.97 6.17 -15.92
C GLY A 112 -11.69 5.42 -16.19
N ARG A 113 -10.70 6.11 -16.78
CA ARG A 113 -9.41 5.51 -17.15
C ARG A 113 -8.75 4.80 -15.96
N LYS A 114 -8.63 5.47 -14.81
CA LYS A 114 -8.04 4.89 -13.57
C LYS A 114 -8.65 3.53 -13.22
N LYS A 115 -9.98 3.45 -13.22
CA LYS A 115 -10.73 2.24 -12.85
C LYS A 115 -10.50 1.10 -13.84
N ALA A 116 -10.54 1.40 -15.14
CA ALA A 116 -10.31 0.40 -16.18
C ALA A 116 -8.90 -0.19 -16.06
N PHE A 117 -7.90 0.68 -15.96
CA PHE A 117 -6.50 0.27 -15.80
C PHE A 117 -6.25 -0.53 -14.52
N ALA A 118 -6.79 -0.09 -13.38
CA ALA A 118 -6.67 -0.82 -12.13
C ALA A 118 -7.38 -2.19 -12.18
N THR A 119 -8.56 -2.24 -12.79
CA THR A 119 -9.32 -3.49 -12.94
C THR A 119 -8.58 -4.48 -13.84
N GLU A 120 -8.05 -4.00 -14.97
CA GLU A 120 -7.31 -4.83 -15.92
C GLU A 120 -6.00 -5.37 -15.32
N ALA A 121 -5.24 -4.53 -14.59
CA ALA A 121 -4.07 -4.98 -13.83
C ALA A 121 -4.43 -6.06 -12.81
N VAL A 122 -5.52 -5.86 -12.06
CA VAL A 122 -5.96 -6.83 -11.04
C VAL A 122 -6.40 -8.14 -11.69
N CYS A 123 -7.10 -8.09 -12.82
CA CYS A 123 -7.44 -9.30 -13.59
C CYS A 123 -6.19 -10.04 -14.07
N ALA A 124 -5.19 -9.33 -14.61
CA ALA A 124 -3.93 -9.92 -15.04
C ALA A 124 -3.15 -10.54 -13.88
N TYR A 125 -3.10 -9.85 -12.74
CA TYR A 125 -2.50 -10.35 -11.51
C TYR A 125 -3.17 -11.64 -11.04
N MET A 126 -4.50 -11.67 -10.94
CA MET A 126 -5.22 -12.88 -10.50
C MET A 126 -4.99 -14.06 -11.45
N ALA A 127 -4.98 -13.81 -12.77
CA ALA A 127 -4.70 -14.86 -13.74
C ALA A 127 -3.29 -15.44 -13.57
N ASP A 128 -2.30 -14.59 -13.30
CA ASP A 128 -0.92 -15.03 -13.09
C ASP A 128 -0.72 -15.76 -11.76
N GLU A 129 -1.28 -15.24 -10.66
CA GLU A 129 -1.22 -15.91 -9.36
C GLU A 129 -1.83 -17.31 -9.43
N TRP A 130 -3.01 -17.44 -10.05
CA TRP A 130 -3.65 -18.75 -10.21
C TRP A 130 -2.76 -19.71 -10.99
N ARG A 131 -2.18 -19.25 -12.11
CA ARG A 131 -1.26 -20.05 -12.92
C ARG A 131 -0.03 -20.50 -12.13
N ARG A 132 0.52 -19.66 -11.25
CA ARG A 132 1.67 -20.00 -10.41
C ARG A 132 1.33 -21.08 -9.38
N VAL A 133 0.19 -20.96 -8.71
CA VAL A 133 -0.21 -21.95 -7.69
C VAL A 133 -0.78 -23.24 -8.30
N GLU A 134 -1.34 -23.19 -9.50
CA GLU A 134 -1.79 -24.38 -10.24
C GLU A 134 -0.61 -25.24 -10.70
N ALA A 135 0.52 -24.61 -11.04
CA ALA A 135 1.78 -25.31 -11.31
C ALA A 135 2.37 -25.97 -10.05
N GLY A 136 1.96 -25.52 -8.86
CA GLY A 136 2.27 -26.15 -7.58
C GLY A 136 1.21 -27.17 -7.16
N ASP A 137 1.60 -28.21 -6.44
CA ASP A 137 0.65 -29.14 -5.80
C ASP A 137 0.39 -28.78 -4.33
N ASP A 138 0.42 -27.48 -4.02
CA ASP A 138 0.23 -26.94 -2.68
C ASP A 138 -1.23 -26.46 -2.51
N GLU A 139 -2.04 -27.29 -1.84
CA GLU A 139 -3.46 -27.00 -1.60
C GLU A 139 -3.65 -25.78 -0.68
N ASP A 140 -2.76 -25.57 0.30
CA ASP A 140 -2.84 -24.43 1.22
C ASP A 140 -2.57 -23.13 0.46
N ALA A 141 -1.59 -23.12 -0.45
CA ALA A 141 -1.33 -21.99 -1.33
C ALA A 141 -2.50 -21.69 -2.27
N LYS A 142 -3.14 -22.72 -2.84
CA LYS A 142 -4.34 -22.56 -3.69
C LYS A 142 -5.50 -21.96 -2.91
N ALA A 143 -5.73 -22.42 -1.68
CA ALA A 143 -6.78 -21.90 -0.82
C ALA A 143 -6.54 -20.42 -0.44
N ALA A 144 -5.29 -20.04 -0.15
CA ALA A 144 -4.92 -18.66 0.13
C ALA A 144 -5.18 -17.74 -1.07
N VAL A 145 -4.70 -18.12 -2.26
CA VAL A 145 -4.91 -17.35 -3.50
C VAL A 145 -6.39 -17.25 -3.85
N ALA A 146 -7.16 -18.34 -3.71
CA ALA A 146 -8.60 -18.32 -3.93
C ALA A 146 -9.31 -17.31 -3.00
N SER A 147 -8.91 -17.25 -1.73
CA SER A 147 -9.48 -16.30 -0.76
C SER A 147 -9.16 -14.85 -1.14
N ASP A 148 -7.93 -14.58 -1.56
CA ASP A 148 -7.53 -13.22 -1.95
C ASP A 148 -8.18 -12.80 -3.28
N HIS A 149 -8.34 -13.73 -4.24
CA HIS A 149 -9.09 -13.50 -5.47
C HIS A 149 -10.57 -13.20 -5.20
N ALA A 150 -11.21 -13.94 -4.28
CA ALA A 150 -12.58 -13.65 -3.89
C ALA A 150 -12.73 -12.24 -3.30
N LEU A 151 -11.76 -11.79 -2.51
CA LEU A 151 -11.73 -10.43 -1.97
C LEU A 151 -11.52 -9.39 -3.08
N LEU A 152 -10.58 -9.61 -4.00
CA LEU A 152 -10.35 -8.72 -5.15
C LEU A 152 -11.58 -8.60 -6.05
N ARG A 153 -12.25 -9.71 -6.36
CA ARG A 153 -13.51 -9.71 -7.13
C ARG A 153 -14.62 -8.94 -6.41
N THR A 154 -14.67 -9.04 -5.08
CA THR A 154 -15.62 -8.27 -4.26
C THR A 154 -15.30 -6.77 -4.29
N ILE A 155 -14.03 -6.40 -4.10
CA ILE A 155 -13.56 -5.01 -4.12
C ILE A 155 -13.88 -4.37 -5.48
N PHE A 156 -13.50 -5.02 -6.59
CA PHE A 156 -13.70 -4.49 -7.94
C PHE A 156 -15.10 -4.76 -8.53
N ARG A 157 -15.99 -5.40 -7.76
CA ARG A 157 -17.35 -5.77 -8.18
C ARG A 157 -17.36 -6.53 -9.51
N LEU A 158 -16.45 -7.50 -9.66
CA LEU A 158 -16.33 -8.30 -10.89
C LEU A 158 -17.47 -9.32 -11.05
N HIS A 159 -18.39 -9.39 -10.08
CA HIS A 159 -19.61 -10.20 -10.16
C HIS A 159 -20.82 -9.41 -10.65
N ASP A 160 -20.71 -8.07 -10.74
CA ASP A 160 -21.81 -7.21 -11.15
C ASP A 160 -21.97 -7.27 -12.67
N ARG A 161 -23.19 -7.56 -13.16
CA ARG A 161 -23.44 -7.69 -14.60
C ARG A 161 -23.30 -6.39 -15.38
N GLU A 162 -23.36 -5.25 -14.69
CA GLU A 162 -23.13 -3.95 -15.30
C GLU A 162 -21.64 -3.59 -15.40
N ASN A 163 -20.77 -4.40 -14.80
CA ASN A 163 -19.33 -4.27 -14.92
C ASN A 163 -18.87 -4.90 -16.27
N PRO A 164 -18.26 -4.14 -17.20
CA PRO A 164 -17.71 -4.64 -18.45
C PRO A 164 -16.57 -5.64 -18.27
N PHE A 165 -15.90 -5.62 -17.11
CA PHE A 165 -14.89 -6.60 -16.72
C PHE A 165 -15.48 -7.70 -15.83
N ALA A 166 -16.81 -7.83 -15.78
CA ALA A 166 -17.43 -8.91 -15.02
C ALA A 166 -16.91 -10.26 -15.49
N VAL A 167 -16.38 -11.03 -14.56
CA VAL A 167 -15.95 -12.40 -14.79
C VAL A 167 -17.01 -13.28 -14.14
N PHE A 168 -17.87 -13.88 -14.96
CA PHE A 168 -18.75 -14.93 -14.50
C PHE A 168 -17.95 -16.22 -14.51
N ASP A 169 -17.69 -16.79 -13.34
CA ASP A 169 -17.34 -18.20 -13.26
C ASP A 169 -18.56 -18.95 -13.79
N GLU A 170 -18.53 -19.39 -15.06
CA GLU A 170 -19.50 -20.37 -15.55
C GLU A 170 -19.28 -21.64 -14.72
N ALA A 171 -20.33 -21.99 -13.99
CA ALA A 171 -20.38 -23.03 -12.95
C ALA A 171 -19.99 -24.43 -13.44
#